data_AF-A0A971LWG3-F1
#
_entry.id   AF-A0A971LWG3-F1
#
_cell.length_a   1.000
_cell.length_b   1.000
_cell.length_c   1.000
_cell.angle_alpha   90.00
_cell.angle_beta   90.00
_cell.angle_gamma   90.00
#
_symmetry.space_group_name_H-M   'P 1'
#
loop_
_entity.id
_entity.type
_entity.pdbx_description
1 polymer ?
#
loop_
_entity_poly.entity_id
_entity_poly.type
_entity_poly.pdbx_seq_one_letter_code
_entity_poly.pdbx_strand_id
1 'polypeptide(L)' 'MTNYASVMVFGTAKIADAEEKRHALTLLLEKYCPKFMEEGIKHLEEDFDVTNVVKVEIEHITGKARRG' A
#
# COMPACT_ATOMS: atom_id res chain seq x y z
N MET A 1 -9.45 22.61 20.15
CA MET A 1 -10.22 21.46 19.62
C MET A 1 -9.35 20.74 18.60
N THR A 2 -9.37 19.40 18.56
CA THR A 2 -8.44 18.62 17.71
C THR A 2 -9.00 18.37 16.32
N ASN A 3 -8.23 18.72 15.28
CA ASN A 3 -8.53 18.39 13.89
C ASN A 3 -8.15 16.93 13.59
N TYR A 4 -8.97 16.24 12.80
CA TYR A 4 -8.67 14.87 12.36
C TYR A 4 -9.36 14.54 11.04
N ALA A 5 -8.85 13.52 10.36
CA ALA A 5 -9.52 12.86 9.25
C ALA A 5 -9.24 11.36 9.35
N SER A 6 -10.26 10.53 9.13
CA SER A 6 -10.18 9.08 9.08
C SER A 6 -11.06 8.52 7.96
N VAL A 7 -10.77 7.28 7.58
CA VAL A 7 -11.49 6.52 6.56
C VAL A 7 -11.74 5.10 7.05
N MET A 8 -12.88 4.51 6.71
CA MET A 8 -13.16 3.08 6.85
C MET A 8 -13.52 2.50 5.49
N VAL A 9 -12.89 1.38 5.16
CA VAL A 9 -13.04 0.68 3.88
C VAL A 9 -13.56 -0.73 4.16
N PHE A 10 -14.56 -1.15 3.40
CA PHE A 10 -15.04 -2.53 3.32
C PHE A 10 -14.77 -3.06 1.91
N GLY A 11 -14.38 -4.33 1.85
CA GLY A 11 -14.01 -4.96 0.60
C GLY A 11 -13.47 -6.36 0.82
N THR A 12 -13.17 -7.02 -0.30
CA THR A 12 -12.64 -8.38 -0.29
C THR A 12 -11.11 -8.36 -0.30
N ALA A 13 -10.49 -9.00 0.70
CA ALA A 13 -9.03 -9.17 0.75
C ALA A 13 -8.59 -10.40 -0.05
N LYS A 14 -7.55 -10.26 -0.87
CA LYS A 14 -6.97 -11.33 -1.69
C LYS A 14 -5.44 -11.26 -1.63
N ILE A 15 -4.78 -12.41 -1.68
CA ILE A 15 -3.33 -12.45 -1.90
C ILE A 15 -3.07 -11.97 -3.33
N ALA A 16 -2.18 -11.01 -3.48
CA ALA A 16 -1.75 -10.51 -4.78
C ALA A 16 -0.91 -11.58 -5.49
N ASP A 17 -1.08 -11.72 -6.80
CA ASP A 17 -0.17 -12.54 -7.60
C ASP A 17 1.23 -11.89 -7.71
N ALA A 18 2.18 -12.57 -8.35
CA ALA A 18 3.55 -12.10 -8.44
C ALA A 18 3.68 -10.73 -9.16
N GLU A 19 2.90 -10.51 -10.22
CA GLU A 19 2.93 -9.25 -10.98
C GLU A 19 2.30 -8.13 -10.16
N GLU A 20 1.14 -8.37 -9.57
CA GLU A 20 0.44 -7.42 -8.71
C GLU A 20 1.29 -7.03 -7.49
N LYS A 21 1.94 -8.02 -6.86
CA LYS A 21 2.85 -7.83 -5.73
C LYS A 21 4.04 -6.96 -6.10
N ARG A 22 4.72 -7.29 -7.21
CA ARG A 22 5.87 -6.52 -7.71
C ARG A 22 5.46 -5.09 -8.00
N HIS A 23 4.35 -4.90 -8.70
CA HIS A 23 3.84 -3.57 -9.02
C HIS A 23 3.51 -2.76 -7.75
N ALA A 24 2.79 -3.36 -6.79
CA ALA A 24 2.41 -2.69 -5.55
C ALA A 24 3.62 -2.28 -4.70
N LEU A 25 4.63 -3.14 -4.58
CA LEU A 25 5.86 -2.84 -3.83
C LEU A 25 6.67 -1.73 -4.52
N THR A 26 6.76 -1.72 -5.85
CA THR A 26 7.41 -0.63 -6.60
C THR A 26 6.69 0.71 -6.36
N LEU A 27 5.36 0.74 -6.36
CA LEU A 27 4.59 1.96 -6.06
C LEU A 27 4.84 2.47 -4.62
N LEU A 28 5.05 1.57 -3.65
CA LEU A 28 5.44 1.97 -2.29
C LEU A 28 6.84 2.61 -2.27
N LEU A 29 7.80 2.04 -3.01
CA LEU A 29 9.14 2.62 -3.15
C LEU A 29 9.07 4.02 -3.77
N GLU A 30 8.33 4.21 -4.85
CA GLU A 30 8.16 5.52 -5.49
C GLU A 30 7.54 6.56 -4.55
N LYS A 31 6.54 6.14 -3.75
CA LYS A 31 5.84 7.06 -2.84
C LYS A 31 6.67 7.46 -1.62
N TYR A 32 7.38 6.51 -1.02
CA TYR A 32 8.04 6.71 0.28
C TYR A 32 9.55 6.89 0.17
N CYS A 33 10.19 6.29 -0.84
CA CYS A 33 11.64 6.25 -1.02
C CYS A 33 12.09 6.66 -2.44
N PRO A 34 11.55 7.73 -3.08
CA PRO A 34 11.82 8.03 -4.49
C PRO A 34 13.29 8.31 -4.82
N LYS A 35 14.11 8.66 -3.81
CA LYS A 35 15.55 8.91 -3.99
C LYS A 35 16.42 7.65 -3.88
N PHE A 36 15.84 6.51 -3.50
CA PHE A 36 16.52 5.25 -3.22
C PHE A 36 15.97 4.12 -4.11
N MET A 37 15.52 4.43 -5.33
CA MET A 37 14.86 3.45 -6.19
C MET A 37 15.76 2.26 -6.53
N GLU A 38 17.04 2.49 -6.84
CA GLU A 38 17.96 1.40 -7.20
C GLU A 38 18.19 0.43 -6.04
N GLU A 39 18.55 0.97 -4.86
CA GLU A 39 18.72 0.17 -3.64
C GLU A 39 17.41 -0.50 -3.20
N GLY A 40 16.29 0.22 -3.32
CA GLY A 40 14.97 -0.28 -2.97
C GLY A 40 14.51 -1.43 -3.86
N ILE A 41 14.76 -1.37 -5.17
CA ILE A 41 14.45 -2.48 -6.08
C ILE A 41 15.32 -3.69 -5.76
N LYS A 42 16.62 -3.51 -5.47
CA LYS A 42 17.47 -4.63 -5.06
C LYS A 42 16.93 -5.34 -3.82
N HIS A 43 16.54 -4.57 -2.80
CA HIS A 43 15.98 -5.12 -1.57
C HIS A 43 14.63 -5.81 -1.81
N LEU A 44 13.78 -5.23 -2.68
CA LEU A 44 12.52 -5.84 -3.12
C LEU A 44 12.75 -7.21 -3.73
N GLU A 45 13.74 -7.39 -4.62
CA GLU A 45 14.04 -8.71 -5.20
C GLU A 45 14.54 -9.70 -4.16
N GLU A 46 15.42 -9.28 -3.25
CA GLU A 46 15.99 -10.13 -2.20
C GLU A 46 14.91 -10.68 -1.26
N ASP A 47 13.97 -9.81 -0.85
CA ASP A 47 12.90 -10.17 0.07
C ASP A 47 11.57 -10.49 -0.62
N PHE A 48 11.58 -10.63 -1.95
CA PHE A 48 10.36 -10.83 -2.72
C PHE A 48 9.64 -12.07 -2.20
N ASP A 49 10.27 -13.24 -2.22
CA ASP A 49 9.61 -14.51 -1.90
C ASP A 49 9.12 -14.63 -0.45
N VAL A 50 9.72 -13.90 0.48
CA VAL A 50 9.33 -13.90 1.91
C VAL A 50 8.26 -12.87 2.25
N THR A 51 7.95 -11.95 1.33
CA THR A 51 6.97 -10.88 1.52
C THR A 51 5.60 -11.28 0.96
N ASN A 52 4.52 -11.15 1.74
CA ASN A 52 3.15 -11.30 1.24
C ASN A 52 2.51 -9.93 1.01
N VAL A 53 1.83 -9.77 -0.13
CA VAL A 53 1.01 -8.59 -0.42
C VAL A 53 -0.45 -9.00 -0.46
N VAL A 54 -1.27 -8.33 0.33
CA VAL A 54 -2.72 -8.52 0.37
C VAL A 54 -3.36 -7.30 -0.28
N LYS A 55 -4.03 -7.50 -1.43
CA LYS A 55 -4.85 -6.46 -2.05
C LYS A 55 -6.25 -6.48 -1.42
N VAL A 56 -6.83 -5.29 -1.25
CA VAL A 56 -8.22 -5.14 -0.83
C VAL A 56 -8.99 -4.52 -1.99
N GLU A 57 -9.88 -5.31 -2.59
CA GLU A 57 -10.83 -4.81 -3.58
C GLU A 57 -11.91 -4.02 -2.85
N ILE A 58 -11.86 -2.69 -2.95
CA ILE A 58 -12.74 -1.78 -2.22
C ILE A 58 -14.15 -1.87 -2.80
N GLU A 59 -15.11 -2.24 -1.96
CA GLU A 59 -16.54 -2.29 -2.30
C GLU A 59 -17.28 -1.10 -1.70
N HIS A 60 -16.89 -0.66 -0.51
CA HIS A 60 -17.48 0.49 0.16
C HIS A 60 -16.43 1.28 0.95
N ILE A 61 -16.57 2.60 0.96
CA ILE A 61 -15.64 3.52 1.63
C ILE A 61 -16.42 4.66 2.28
N THR A 62 -16.10 4.95 3.54
CA THR A 62 -16.68 6.08 4.30
C THR A 62 -15.58 6.88 4.98
N GLY A 63 -15.77 8.20 5.10
CA GLY A 63 -14.80 9.10 5.72
C GLY A 63 -15.41 9.92 6.84
N LYS A 64 -14.63 10.21 7.89
CA LYS A 64 -15.01 11.08 9.00
C LYS A 64 -13.91 12.11 9.24
N ALA A 65 -14.25 13.38 9.24
CA ALA A 65 -13.29 14.45 9.49
C ALA A 65 -13.86 15.54 10.38
N ARG A 66 -12.98 16.18 11.14
CA ARG A 66 -13.23 17.44 11.82
C ARG A 66 -12.20 18.45 11.37
N ARG A 67 -12.70 19.51 10.75
CA ARG A 67 -11.94 20.67 10.32
C ARG A 67 -12.50 21.84 11.13
N GLY A 68 -11.79 22.18 12.20
CA GLY A 68 -12.04 23.41 12.94
C GLY A 68 -11.66 24.64 12.13
#